data_AF-F9WPG3-F1
#
_entry.id   AF-F9WPG3-F1
#
_cell.length_a   1.000
_cell.length_b   1.000
_cell.length_c   1.000
_cell.angle_alpha   90.00
_cell.angle_beta   90.00
_cell.angle_gamma   90.00
#
_symmetry.space_group_name_H-M   'P 1'
#
loop_
_entity.id
_entity.type
_entity.pdbx_description
1 polymer ?
#
loop_
_entity_poly.entity_id
_entity_poly.type
_entity_poly.pdbx_seq_one_letter_code
_entity_poly.pdbx_strand_id
1 'polypeptide(L)'
;MKSIMSAFLLSVIVSWSAYVALAEGQDGGKGEKPWQCQWLDTSTRAHHWIILVRRIYLEHSRELYEEYKAYVANMTNSEVLRNYKSVREKRQIADDAFDEARASGEEIKKAMHTVFTGINSLTDRFRKRQDVGMCNHSWWPAVEGNHNYIERLENLDTEVQLLAQLTAAHAPGFDERYTPKIRQRIHVMKMEEEFFRLKEKAMKSFKSAIEAQKVAKRLERVIVDRMALGCEIERKLSVVKEIFLGLKHVAADVISREGLLIKRLESLKKEYQRASWTANIPSMNGIDDLVESAGREAEVAYTEILGIIQGKDSATFREELGQNGEFKMGGEKCMDDIREEQALLRESARQGLYNFHSFVHWRPVVESLWNKVKNVDNIVGPNCRKWKDVKCKKLAKRIRRAVEKADARRVNVEDKLTSAIKALSDVEDALWHAEVNAKAAAEANAGSSERGANRGDGNVEDDDRLDEPDSYESTKTEN
;
A
#
# COMPACT_ATOMS: atom_id res chain seq x y z
N MET A 1 45.55 5.33 -48.27
CA MET A 1 44.38 4.91 -49.07
C MET A 1 43.10 5.65 -48.61
N LYS A 2 43.17 6.98 -48.39
CA LYS A 2 42.08 7.83 -47.88
C LYS A 2 41.96 9.21 -48.59
N SER A 3 42.64 9.41 -49.73
CA SER A 3 42.65 10.70 -50.45
C SER A 3 42.12 10.64 -51.89
N ILE A 4 41.53 9.53 -52.33
CA ILE A 4 41.03 9.40 -53.71
C ILE A 4 39.49 9.50 -53.79
N MET A 5 38.76 9.35 -52.66
CA MET A 5 37.29 9.45 -52.64
C MET A 5 36.72 10.87 -52.62
N SER A 6 37.49 11.90 -52.25
CA SER A 6 36.98 13.29 -52.26
C SER A 6 37.00 13.96 -53.64
N ALA A 7 37.74 13.41 -54.60
CA ALA A 7 37.82 13.97 -55.96
C ALA A 7 36.62 13.57 -56.83
N PHE A 8 35.96 12.44 -56.54
CA PHE A 8 34.80 11.97 -57.30
C PHE A 8 33.47 12.63 -56.88
N LEU A 9 33.35 13.12 -55.64
CA LEU A 9 32.14 13.80 -55.18
C LEU A 9 32.06 15.26 -55.64
N LEU A 10 33.19 15.90 -55.97
CA LEU A 10 33.22 17.26 -56.52
C LEU A 10 32.99 17.27 -58.05
N SER A 11 33.32 16.20 -58.79
CA SER A 11 33.07 16.19 -60.24
C SER A 11 31.61 15.93 -60.61
N VAL A 12 30.84 15.23 -59.76
CA VAL A 12 29.40 14.96 -59.99
C VAL A 12 28.54 16.22 -59.73
N ILE A 13 28.96 17.10 -58.82
CA ILE A 13 28.22 18.34 -58.53
C ILE A 13 28.47 19.42 -59.59
N VAL A 14 29.66 19.47 -60.19
CA VAL A 14 30.00 20.45 -61.24
C VAL A 14 29.46 20.02 -62.63
N SER A 15 29.30 18.72 -62.88
CA SER A 15 28.76 18.23 -64.15
C SER A 15 27.22 18.29 -64.25
N TRP A 16 26.49 18.38 -63.14
CA TRP A 16 25.04 18.65 -63.15
C TRP A 16 24.70 20.12 -63.44
N SER A 17 25.51 21.08 -62.95
CA SER A 17 25.34 22.50 -63.30
C SER A 17 25.63 22.78 -64.78
N ALA A 18 26.49 21.99 -65.43
CA ALA A 18 26.76 22.12 -66.86
C ALA A 18 25.64 21.53 -67.73
N TYR A 19 24.92 20.50 -67.26
CA TYR A 19 23.81 19.91 -68.00
C TYR A 19 22.54 20.77 -67.99
N VAL A 20 22.37 21.62 -66.97
CA VAL A 20 21.28 22.60 -66.93
C VAL A 20 21.57 23.81 -67.83
N ALA A 21 22.84 24.17 -68.03
CA ALA A 21 23.24 25.29 -68.91
C ALA A 21 23.41 24.91 -70.39
N LEU A 22 23.54 23.62 -70.74
CA LEU A 22 23.69 23.14 -72.12
C LEU A 22 22.37 22.66 -72.76
N ALA A 23 21.24 22.73 -72.05
CA ALA A 23 19.91 22.50 -72.60
C ALA A 23 19.23 23.77 -73.15
N GLU A 24 19.84 24.96 -72.98
CA GLU A 24 19.33 26.24 -73.47
C GLU A 24 19.72 26.56 -74.92
N GLY A 25 20.44 25.66 -75.62
CA GLY A 25 20.97 25.94 -76.94
C GLY A 25 20.84 24.77 -77.91
N GLN A 26 19.65 24.66 -78.53
CA GLN A 26 19.28 23.86 -79.73
C GLN A 26 18.25 22.77 -79.46
N ASP A 27 16.97 23.15 -79.44
CA ASP A 27 15.99 22.63 -80.40
C ASP A 27 14.67 23.41 -80.28
N GLY A 28 14.10 23.75 -81.43
CA GLY A 28 12.98 24.67 -81.54
C GLY A 28 11.67 24.16 -80.91
N GLY A 29 10.96 25.07 -80.25
CA GLY A 29 9.50 25.04 -80.26
C GLY A 29 8.80 24.06 -79.32
N LYS A 30 9.23 23.93 -78.06
CA LYS A 30 8.35 23.59 -76.93
C LYS A 30 8.74 24.47 -75.74
N GLY A 31 8.01 25.57 -75.56
CA GLY A 31 8.35 26.64 -74.61
C GLY A 31 8.60 26.11 -73.20
N GLU A 32 9.69 26.57 -72.60
CA GLU A 32 9.96 26.38 -71.18
C GLU A 32 8.72 26.79 -70.37
N LYS A 33 8.30 25.92 -69.45
CA LYS A 33 7.22 26.26 -68.53
C LYS A 33 7.65 27.50 -67.74
N PRO A 34 6.80 28.54 -67.61
CA PRO A 34 7.10 29.67 -66.74
C PRO A 34 7.49 29.17 -65.35
N TRP A 35 8.52 29.77 -64.73
CA TRP A 35 9.05 29.33 -63.43
C TRP A 35 7.95 29.31 -62.36
N GLN A 36 6.94 30.18 -62.47
CA GLN A 36 5.76 30.19 -61.61
C GLN A 36 4.97 28.88 -61.68
N CYS A 37 4.86 28.29 -62.86
CA CYS A 37 4.17 27.02 -63.06
C CYS A 37 5.01 25.86 -62.54
N GLN A 38 6.33 25.89 -62.73
CA GLN A 38 7.24 24.91 -62.13
C GLN A 38 7.20 24.96 -60.60
N TRP A 39 7.16 26.16 -60.01
CA TRP A 39 7.04 26.37 -58.56
C TRP A 39 5.72 25.80 -58.04
N LEU A 40 4.59 26.08 -58.71
CA LEU A 40 3.28 25.56 -58.33
C LEU A 40 3.19 24.03 -58.45
N ASP A 41 3.73 23.45 -59.52
CA ASP A 41 3.77 22.00 -59.72
C ASP A 41 4.57 21.33 -58.57
N THR A 42 5.73 21.89 -58.22
CA THR A 42 6.59 21.42 -57.12
C THR A 42 5.92 21.57 -55.76
N SER A 43 5.23 22.69 -55.54
CA SER A 43 4.45 22.93 -54.31
C SER A 43 3.31 21.93 -54.14
N THR A 44 2.67 21.56 -55.26
CA THR A 44 1.60 20.56 -55.29
C THR A 44 2.15 19.17 -54.99
N ARG A 45 3.31 18.79 -55.56
CA ARG A 45 3.98 17.51 -55.22
C ARG A 45 4.42 17.45 -53.76
N ALA A 46 4.97 18.53 -53.21
CA ALA A 46 5.30 18.62 -51.78
C ALA A 46 4.06 18.42 -50.90
N HIS A 47 2.91 19.04 -51.24
CA HIS A 47 1.63 18.81 -50.57
C HIS A 47 1.17 17.35 -50.65
N HIS A 48 1.29 16.74 -51.82
CA HIS A 48 0.94 15.34 -52.02
C HIS A 48 1.79 14.43 -51.12
N TRP A 49 3.11 14.63 -51.08
CA TRP A 49 4.00 13.83 -50.26
C TRP A 49 3.71 13.93 -48.76
N ILE A 50 3.48 15.13 -48.23
CA ILE A 50 3.13 15.27 -46.80
C ILE A 50 1.80 14.60 -46.45
N ILE A 51 0.83 14.59 -47.38
CA ILE A 51 -0.45 13.87 -47.19
C ILE A 51 -0.22 12.35 -47.13
N LEU A 52 0.62 11.80 -48.02
CA LEU A 52 0.95 10.37 -48.02
C LEU A 52 1.72 9.97 -46.75
N VAL A 53 2.73 10.74 -46.37
CA VAL A 53 3.48 10.58 -45.11
C VAL A 53 2.53 10.58 -43.90
N ARG A 54 1.59 11.53 -43.85
CA ARG A 54 0.59 11.62 -42.78
C ARG A 54 -0.33 10.39 -42.75
N ARG A 55 -0.75 9.87 -43.91
CA ARG A 55 -1.61 8.68 -43.98
C ARG A 55 -0.93 7.47 -43.34
N ILE A 56 0.32 7.19 -43.72
CA ILE A 56 1.11 6.08 -43.17
C ILE A 56 1.25 6.24 -41.65
N TYR A 57 1.64 7.41 -41.17
CA TYR A 57 1.75 7.68 -39.74
C TYR A 57 0.42 7.44 -38.98
N LEU A 58 -0.70 7.94 -39.51
CA LEU A 58 -2.01 7.78 -38.86
C LEU A 58 -2.45 6.32 -38.79
N GLU A 59 -2.15 5.52 -39.81
CA GLU A 59 -2.42 4.08 -39.83
C GLU A 59 -1.66 3.37 -38.71
N HIS A 60 -0.34 3.60 -38.63
CA HIS A 60 0.50 3.01 -37.58
C HIS A 60 0.16 3.51 -36.17
N SER A 61 -0.20 4.79 -36.03
CA SER A 61 -0.67 5.36 -34.77
C SER A 61 -1.97 4.69 -34.33
N ARG A 62 -2.93 4.54 -35.25
CA ARG A 62 -4.20 3.85 -34.96
C ARG A 62 -3.96 2.41 -34.53
N GLU A 63 -3.10 1.68 -35.25
CA GLU A 63 -2.72 0.31 -34.90
C GLU A 63 -2.19 0.22 -33.46
N LEU A 64 -1.24 1.10 -33.08
CA LEU A 64 -0.70 1.17 -31.71
C LEU A 64 -1.80 1.35 -30.65
N TYR A 65 -2.74 2.27 -30.89
CA TYR A 65 -3.83 2.55 -29.95
C TYR A 65 -4.83 1.40 -29.85
N GLU A 66 -5.19 0.76 -30.97
CA GLU A 66 -6.10 -0.39 -30.96
C GLU A 66 -5.48 -1.60 -30.27
N GLU A 67 -4.19 -1.87 -30.50
CA GLU A 67 -3.44 -2.90 -29.79
C GLU A 67 -3.30 -2.60 -28.30
N TYR A 68 -3.08 -1.35 -27.91
CA TYR A 68 -3.07 -0.95 -26.50
C TYR A 68 -4.44 -1.16 -25.84
N LYS A 69 -5.54 -0.77 -26.51
CA LYS A 69 -6.91 -1.03 -26.01
C LYS A 69 -7.16 -2.54 -25.83
N ALA A 70 -6.78 -3.34 -26.82
CA ALA A 70 -6.91 -4.79 -26.75
C ALA A 70 -6.05 -5.40 -25.63
N TYR A 71 -4.83 -4.88 -25.44
CA TYR A 71 -3.98 -5.23 -24.31
C TYR A 71 -4.68 -4.93 -22.98
N VAL A 72 -5.12 -3.69 -22.75
CA VAL A 72 -5.78 -3.28 -21.51
C VAL A 72 -7.03 -4.13 -21.25
N ALA A 73 -7.84 -4.39 -22.27
CA ALA A 73 -9.04 -5.23 -22.17
C ALA A 73 -8.73 -6.70 -21.80
N ASN A 74 -7.58 -7.23 -22.23
CA ASN A 74 -7.12 -8.58 -21.89
C ASN A 74 -6.47 -8.66 -20.50
N MET A 75 -6.15 -7.53 -19.87
CA MET A 75 -5.59 -7.50 -18.53
C MET A 75 -6.69 -7.68 -17.49
N THR A 76 -6.37 -8.43 -16.43
CA THR A 76 -7.28 -8.70 -15.33
C THR A 76 -7.39 -7.52 -14.38
N ASN A 77 -8.58 -7.37 -13.78
CA ASN A 77 -8.83 -6.48 -12.66
C ASN A 77 -8.49 -7.12 -11.31
N SER A 78 -8.17 -8.43 -11.27
CA SER A 78 -7.74 -9.13 -10.05
C SER A 78 -6.49 -8.47 -9.46
N GLU A 79 -6.64 -7.86 -8.29
CA GLU A 79 -5.57 -7.19 -7.55
C GLU A 79 -4.40 -8.16 -7.25
N VAL A 80 -4.72 -9.40 -6.91
CA VAL A 80 -3.76 -10.47 -6.63
C VAL A 80 -2.84 -10.71 -7.82
N LEU A 81 -3.43 -10.84 -9.02
CA LEU A 81 -2.66 -11.07 -10.25
C LEU A 81 -1.87 -9.84 -10.68
N ARG A 82 -2.44 -8.64 -10.52
CA ARG A 82 -1.76 -7.37 -10.82
C ARG A 82 -0.50 -7.17 -9.99
N ASN A 83 -0.55 -7.57 -8.72
CA ASN A 83 0.55 -7.37 -7.79
C ASN A 83 1.59 -8.49 -7.82
N TYR A 84 1.35 -9.56 -8.59
CA TYR A 84 2.35 -10.57 -8.86
C TYR A 84 3.54 -9.97 -9.61
N LYS A 85 4.76 -10.27 -9.17
CA LYS A 85 6.00 -9.59 -9.58
C LYS A 85 6.17 -9.53 -11.08
N SER A 86 6.14 -10.69 -11.74
CA SER A 86 6.35 -10.79 -13.17
C SER A 86 5.25 -10.07 -13.95
N VAL A 87 4.01 -10.07 -13.47
CA VAL A 87 2.91 -9.32 -14.09
C VAL A 87 3.14 -7.83 -13.92
N ARG A 88 3.42 -7.36 -12.70
CA ARG A 88 3.69 -5.95 -12.41
C ARG A 88 4.85 -5.40 -13.24
N GLU A 89 5.98 -6.11 -13.27
CA GLU A 89 7.16 -5.71 -14.04
C GLU A 89 6.86 -5.64 -15.53
N LYS A 90 6.17 -6.64 -16.09
CA LYS A 90 5.83 -6.66 -17.51
C LYS A 90 4.77 -5.61 -17.88
N ARG A 91 3.82 -5.33 -16.99
CA ARG A 91 2.87 -4.22 -17.16
C ARG A 91 3.58 -2.89 -17.21
N GLN A 92 4.49 -2.63 -16.27
CA GLN A 92 5.26 -1.40 -16.25
C GLN A 92 6.06 -1.23 -17.56
N ILE A 93 6.78 -2.28 -18.00
CA ILE A 93 7.52 -2.25 -19.26
C ILE A 93 6.60 -1.98 -20.46
N ALA A 94 5.41 -2.57 -20.47
CA ALA A 94 4.41 -2.36 -21.52
C ALA A 94 3.88 -0.91 -21.54
N ASP A 95 3.55 -0.37 -20.36
CA ASP A 95 3.04 0.99 -20.22
C ASP A 95 4.13 2.02 -20.59
N ASP A 96 5.36 1.82 -20.11
CA ASP A 96 6.51 2.67 -20.45
C ASP A 96 6.80 2.65 -21.97
N ALA A 97 6.76 1.46 -22.60
CA ALA A 97 6.99 1.33 -24.03
C ALA A 97 5.88 1.99 -24.86
N PHE A 98 4.63 1.93 -24.41
CA PHE A 98 3.51 2.63 -25.04
C PHE A 98 3.67 4.15 -24.94
N ASP A 99 4.01 4.67 -23.76
CA ASP A 99 4.19 6.10 -23.55
C ASP A 99 5.38 6.65 -24.36
N GLU A 100 6.48 5.90 -24.45
CA GLU A 100 7.64 6.24 -25.28
C GLU A 100 7.23 6.32 -26.77
N ALA A 101 6.53 5.31 -27.28
CA ALA A 101 6.02 5.31 -28.66
C ALA A 101 5.02 6.44 -28.93
N ARG A 102 4.11 6.71 -27.97
CA ARG A 102 3.13 7.79 -28.07
C ARG A 102 3.78 9.16 -28.09
N ALA A 103 4.79 9.39 -27.25
CA ALA A 103 5.52 10.65 -27.18
C ALA A 103 6.26 10.95 -28.50
N SER A 104 7.00 9.97 -29.03
CA SER A 104 7.65 10.07 -30.35
C SER A 104 6.61 10.33 -31.46
N GLY A 105 5.48 9.63 -31.42
CA GLY A 105 4.38 9.86 -32.35
C GLY A 105 3.79 11.28 -32.30
N GLU A 106 3.63 11.87 -31.12
CA GLU A 106 3.14 13.25 -31.00
C GLU A 106 4.12 14.29 -31.56
N GLU A 107 5.44 14.05 -31.47
CA GLU A 107 6.45 14.92 -32.10
C GLU A 107 6.39 14.86 -33.63
N ILE A 108 6.22 13.66 -34.21
CA ILE A 108 5.96 13.51 -35.65
C ILE A 108 4.71 14.29 -36.07
N LYS A 109 3.61 14.15 -35.33
CA LYS A 109 2.34 14.83 -35.63
C LYS A 109 2.48 16.35 -35.60
N LYS A 110 3.17 16.91 -34.59
CA LYS A 110 3.47 18.35 -34.51
C LYS A 110 4.34 18.82 -35.68
N ALA A 111 5.36 18.04 -36.03
CA ALA A 111 6.25 18.33 -37.15
C ALA A 111 5.49 18.30 -38.48
N MET A 112 4.68 17.26 -38.73
CA MET A 112 3.81 17.15 -39.90
C MET A 112 2.85 18.33 -40.04
N HIS A 113 2.20 18.73 -38.93
CA HIS A 113 1.32 19.89 -38.93
C HIS A 113 2.06 21.17 -39.32
N THR A 114 3.28 21.35 -38.79
CA THR A 114 4.12 22.52 -39.12
C THR A 114 4.56 22.52 -40.59
N VAL A 115 4.95 21.37 -41.12
CA VAL A 115 5.32 21.22 -42.54
C VAL A 115 4.11 21.50 -43.43
N PHE A 116 2.97 20.86 -43.17
CA PHE A 116 1.74 21.05 -43.94
C PHE A 116 1.28 22.51 -43.95
N THR A 117 1.20 23.15 -42.77
CA THR A 117 0.81 24.57 -42.67
C THR A 117 1.84 25.50 -43.30
N GLY A 118 3.13 25.16 -43.20
CA GLY A 118 4.23 25.90 -43.82
C GLY A 118 4.15 25.90 -45.34
N ILE A 119 3.95 24.74 -45.96
CA ILE A 119 3.83 24.63 -47.42
C ILE A 119 2.57 25.37 -47.89
N ASN A 120 1.39 25.17 -47.27
CA ASN A 120 0.17 25.92 -47.61
C ASN A 120 0.39 27.45 -47.54
N SER A 121 1.01 27.92 -46.45
CA SER A 121 1.27 29.34 -46.24
C SER A 121 2.26 29.94 -47.24
N LEU A 122 3.17 29.13 -47.78
CA LEU A 122 4.06 29.51 -48.88
C LEU A 122 3.26 29.58 -50.19
N THR A 123 2.47 28.56 -50.50
CA THR A 123 1.64 28.48 -51.71
C THR A 123 0.64 29.62 -51.81
N ASP A 124 -0.06 29.93 -50.72
CA ASP A 124 -1.05 31.01 -50.70
C ASP A 124 -0.41 32.38 -50.92
N ARG A 125 0.77 32.61 -50.33
CA ARG A 125 1.53 33.85 -50.56
C ARG A 125 2.05 33.94 -51.98
N PHE A 126 2.48 32.82 -52.55
CA PHE A 126 2.99 32.75 -53.90
C PHE A 126 1.90 33.16 -54.89
N ARG A 127 0.73 32.52 -54.78
CA ARG A 127 -0.46 32.82 -55.60
C ARG A 127 -0.94 34.27 -55.49
N LYS A 128 -0.75 34.92 -54.33
CA LYS A 128 -1.11 36.33 -54.14
C LYS A 128 -0.12 37.32 -54.79
N ARG A 129 1.14 36.91 -54.98
CA ARG A 129 2.22 37.80 -55.47
C ARG A 129 2.60 37.57 -56.92
N GLN A 130 2.27 36.40 -57.46
CA GLN A 130 2.69 35.97 -58.79
C GLN A 130 1.46 35.75 -59.68
N ASP A 131 1.56 36.13 -60.94
CA ASP A 131 0.55 35.79 -61.94
C ASP A 131 0.69 34.30 -62.29
N VAL A 132 -0.29 33.52 -61.84
CA VAL A 132 -0.34 32.07 -62.02
C VAL A 132 -1.49 31.64 -62.94
N GLY A 133 -2.22 32.59 -63.52
CA GLY A 133 -3.40 32.32 -64.36
C GLY A 133 -3.09 31.54 -65.63
N MET A 134 -1.82 31.50 -66.04
CA MET A 134 -1.34 30.80 -67.24
C MET A 134 -0.89 29.36 -66.97
N CYS A 135 -0.88 28.91 -65.71
CA CYS A 135 -0.41 27.57 -65.36
C CYS A 135 -1.51 26.54 -65.56
N ASN A 136 -1.37 25.69 -66.59
CA ASN A 136 -2.28 24.59 -66.81
C ASN A 136 -1.94 23.45 -65.81
N HIS A 137 -2.81 23.23 -64.83
CA HIS A 137 -2.65 22.19 -63.81
C HIS A 137 -2.92 20.81 -64.41
N SER A 138 -1.98 20.29 -65.20
CA SER A 138 -2.02 18.89 -65.61
C SER A 138 -1.21 18.06 -64.64
N TRP A 139 -1.88 17.08 -64.04
CA TRP A 139 -1.35 15.82 -63.52
C TRP A 139 -1.15 15.73 -62.00
N TRP A 140 -1.97 14.88 -61.39
CA TRP A 140 -1.65 14.19 -60.14
C TRP A 140 -0.81 12.98 -60.52
N PRO A 141 0.38 12.78 -59.95
CA PRO A 141 1.07 11.51 -60.14
C PRO A 141 0.16 10.41 -59.60
N ALA A 142 -0.15 9.42 -60.45
CA ALA A 142 -0.69 8.15 -59.98
C ALA A 142 0.42 7.47 -59.19
N VAL A 143 0.53 7.78 -57.89
CA VAL A 143 1.49 7.11 -57.02
C VAL A 143 0.86 5.78 -56.59
N GLU A 144 0.80 4.84 -57.52
CA GLU A 144 0.60 3.42 -57.20
C GLU A 144 1.96 2.83 -56.83
N GLY A 145 2.08 2.39 -55.58
CA GLY A 145 3.25 1.67 -55.12
C GLY A 145 3.38 1.67 -53.61
N ASN A 146 3.74 0.50 -53.06
CA ASN A 146 3.93 0.24 -51.64
C ASN A 146 5.27 0.81 -51.14
N HIS A 147 5.41 2.14 -51.12
CA HIS A 147 6.63 2.80 -50.64
C HIS A 147 6.57 2.97 -49.13
N ASN A 148 7.71 2.82 -48.45
CA ASN A 148 7.79 2.94 -47.00
C ASN A 148 7.80 4.42 -46.54
N TYR A 149 7.62 4.66 -45.24
CA TYR A 149 7.53 6.00 -44.66
C TYR A 149 8.74 6.91 -44.98
N ILE A 150 9.96 6.36 -44.90
CA ILE A 150 11.20 7.10 -45.11
C ILE A 150 11.35 7.56 -46.55
N GLU A 151 11.09 6.67 -47.50
CA GLU A 151 11.14 7.01 -48.92
C GLU A 151 10.17 8.16 -49.26
N ARG A 152 8.99 8.18 -48.65
CA ARG A 152 8.03 9.29 -48.81
C ARG A 152 8.51 10.60 -48.17
N LEU A 153 9.21 10.53 -47.04
CA LEU A 153 9.84 11.69 -46.40
C LEU A 153 11.02 12.25 -47.21
N GLU A 154 11.82 11.38 -47.84
CA GLU A 154 12.91 11.79 -48.71
C GLU A 154 12.38 12.53 -49.93
N ASN A 155 11.34 12.00 -50.58
CA ASN A 155 10.66 12.67 -51.68
C ASN A 155 10.09 14.04 -51.26
N LEU A 156 9.49 14.14 -50.07
CA LEU A 156 9.04 15.42 -49.53
C LEU A 156 10.19 16.41 -49.34
N ASP A 157 11.31 15.97 -48.77
CA ASP A 157 12.50 16.80 -48.54
C ASP A 157 13.09 17.32 -49.87
N THR A 158 13.16 16.45 -50.88
CA THR A 158 13.60 16.81 -52.23
C THR A 158 12.70 17.89 -52.85
N GLU A 159 11.38 17.72 -52.81
CA GLU A 159 10.47 18.73 -53.37
C GLU A 159 10.55 20.07 -52.61
N VAL A 160 10.70 20.04 -51.27
CA VAL A 160 10.90 21.27 -50.47
C VAL A 160 12.23 21.93 -50.80
N GLN A 161 13.29 21.16 -51.07
CA GLN A 161 14.57 21.70 -51.51
C GLN A 161 14.48 22.34 -52.91
N LEU A 162 13.74 21.72 -53.84
CA LEU A 162 13.48 22.30 -55.15
C LEU A 162 12.69 23.61 -55.05
N LEU A 163 11.67 23.67 -54.19
CA LEU A 163 10.93 24.92 -53.91
C LEU A 163 11.85 26.04 -53.40
N ALA A 164 12.77 25.71 -52.50
CA ALA A 164 13.74 26.65 -51.97
C ALA A 164 14.65 27.20 -53.07
N GLN A 165 15.16 26.33 -53.94
CA GLN A 165 16.04 26.70 -55.04
C GLN A 165 15.34 27.60 -56.06
N LEU A 166 14.14 27.23 -56.50
CA LEU A 166 13.33 28.03 -57.41
C LEU A 166 13.01 29.40 -56.82
N THR A 167 12.69 29.44 -55.52
CA THR A 167 12.40 30.70 -54.83
C THR A 167 13.65 31.58 -54.75
N ALA A 168 14.80 31.03 -54.35
CA ALA A 168 16.03 31.79 -54.23
C ALA A 168 16.49 32.39 -55.58
N ALA A 169 16.29 31.65 -56.69
CA ALA A 169 16.67 32.08 -58.03
C ALA A 169 15.77 33.21 -58.58
N HIS A 170 14.46 33.17 -58.30
CA HIS A 170 13.49 34.06 -58.97
C HIS A 170 12.80 35.07 -58.05
N ALA A 171 12.85 34.88 -56.72
CA ALA A 171 12.20 35.72 -55.73
C ALA A 171 12.99 35.73 -54.40
N PRO A 172 14.22 36.29 -54.38
CA PRO A 172 15.06 36.31 -53.19
C PRO A 172 14.35 36.98 -52.00
N GLY A 173 14.47 36.40 -50.81
CA GLY A 173 13.80 36.87 -49.60
C GLY A 173 12.35 36.41 -49.41
N PHE A 174 11.75 35.72 -50.38
CA PHE A 174 10.35 35.30 -50.30
C PHE A 174 10.09 34.20 -49.24
N ASP A 175 11.04 33.29 -49.02
CA ASP A 175 10.87 32.09 -48.21
C ASP A 175 11.79 31.98 -46.99
N GLU A 176 12.60 33.00 -46.70
CA GLU A 176 13.64 33.00 -45.65
C GLU A 176 13.14 32.54 -44.26
N ARG A 177 11.86 32.79 -43.96
CA ARG A 177 11.24 32.39 -42.68
C ARG A 177 10.62 30.98 -42.68
N TYR A 178 10.22 30.45 -43.83
CA TYR A 178 9.39 29.24 -43.92
C TYR A 178 10.21 28.03 -44.32
N THR A 179 11.05 28.15 -45.34
CA THR A 179 11.84 27.03 -45.85
C THR A 179 12.76 26.41 -44.79
N PRO A 180 13.54 27.19 -44.00
CA PRO A 180 14.38 26.61 -42.94
C PRO A 180 13.55 25.89 -41.88
N LYS A 181 12.40 26.47 -41.49
CA LYS A 181 11.50 25.88 -40.49
C LYS A 181 10.86 24.58 -40.99
N ILE A 182 10.45 24.52 -42.26
CA ILE A 182 9.88 23.31 -42.87
C ILE A 182 10.95 22.22 -42.93
N ARG A 183 12.16 22.52 -43.42
CA ARG A 183 13.26 21.56 -43.51
C ARG A 183 13.68 21.04 -42.14
N GLN A 184 13.77 21.91 -41.13
CA GLN A 184 14.04 21.49 -39.76
C GLN A 184 13.01 20.47 -39.26
N ARG A 185 11.72 20.68 -39.58
CA ARG A 185 10.65 19.77 -39.16
C ARG A 185 10.61 18.47 -39.95
N ILE A 186 10.94 18.49 -41.25
CA ILE A 186 11.16 17.26 -42.03
C ILE A 186 12.32 16.46 -41.42
N HIS A 187 13.40 17.11 -41.00
CA HIS A 187 14.49 16.45 -40.32
C HIS A 187 14.05 15.79 -39.00
N VAL A 188 13.24 16.49 -38.17
CA VAL A 188 12.63 15.86 -36.97
C VAL A 188 11.80 14.63 -37.37
N MET A 189 10.97 14.71 -38.42
CA MET A 189 10.16 13.58 -38.88
C MET A 189 11.00 12.38 -39.36
N LYS A 190 12.22 12.62 -39.88
CA LYS A 190 13.19 11.58 -40.24
C LYS A 190 13.86 10.97 -39.00
N MET A 191 14.28 11.80 -38.04
CA MET A 191 14.90 11.34 -36.79
C MET A 191 13.95 10.52 -35.91
N GLU A 192 12.66 10.83 -35.98
CA GLU A 192 11.60 10.10 -35.28
C GLU A 192 11.13 8.82 -36.02
N GLU A 193 11.90 8.28 -36.98
CA GLU A 193 11.71 6.90 -37.49
C GLU A 193 11.65 5.89 -36.33
N GLU A 194 12.32 6.24 -35.24
CA GLU A 194 12.28 5.54 -33.97
C GLU A 194 10.86 5.21 -33.49
N PHE A 195 9.85 6.02 -33.83
CA PHE A 195 8.44 5.72 -33.59
C PHE A 195 8.05 4.30 -34.03
N PHE A 196 8.45 3.87 -35.23
CA PHE A 196 8.07 2.55 -35.76
C PHE A 196 8.74 1.43 -34.97
N ARG A 197 10.00 1.63 -34.55
CA ARG A 197 10.73 0.70 -33.69
C ARG A 197 10.10 0.62 -32.30
N LEU A 198 9.71 1.77 -31.74
CA LEU A 198 9.04 1.90 -30.45
C LEU A 198 7.64 1.28 -30.46
N LYS A 199 6.90 1.44 -31.56
CA LYS A 199 5.60 0.77 -31.81
C LYS A 199 5.75 -0.74 -31.68
N GLU A 200 6.71 -1.33 -32.40
CA GLU A 200 6.98 -2.77 -32.35
C GLU A 200 7.44 -3.24 -30.96
N LYS A 201 8.25 -2.43 -30.27
CA LYS A 201 8.67 -2.67 -28.87
C LYS A 201 7.44 -2.68 -27.93
N ALA A 202 6.52 -1.74 -28.08
CA ALA A 202 5.28 -1.66 -27.30
C ALA A 202 4.40 -2.90 -27.56
N MET A 203 4.16 -3.25 -28.82
CA MET A 203 3.35 -4.42 -29.19
C MET A 203 3.93 -5.74 -28.64
N LYS A 204 5.26 -5.91 -28.68
CA LYS A 204 5.93 -7.06 -28.06
C LYS A 204 5.77 -7.06 -26.54
N SER A 205 5.84 -5.89 -25.91
CA SER A 205 5.69 -5.74 -24.46
C SER A 205 4.27 -6.05 -24.00
N PHE A 206 3.25 -5.64 -24.75
CA PHE A 206 1.85 -6.01 -24.52
C PHE A 206 1.66 -7.53 -24.49
N LYS A 207 2.17 -8.23 -25.51
CA LYS A 207 2.13 -9.69 -25.60
C LYS A 207 2.85 -10.34 -24.41
N SER A 208 4.00 -9.81 -24.02
CA SER A 208 4.76 -10.31 -22.86
C SER A 208 4.01 -10.14 -21.54
N ALA A 209 3.32 -9.01 -21.34
CA ALA A 209 2.50 -8.76 -20.15
C ALA A 209 1.27 -9.68 -20.08
N ILE A 210 0.59 -9.90 -21.21
CA ILE A 210 -0.53 -10.84 -21.31
C ILE A 210 -0.07 -12.27 -20.96
N GLU A 211 1.08 -12.69 -21.48
CA GLU A 211 1.60 -14.04 -21.20
C GLU A 211 2.03 -14.20 -19.74
N ALA A 212 2.68 -13.19 -19.16
CA ALA A 212 3.01 -13.17 -17.73
C ALA A 212 1.74 -13.31 -16.87
N GLN A 213 0.65 -12.63 -17.24
CA GLN A 213 -0.63 -12.76 -16.56
C GLN A 213 -1.24 -14.15 -16.72
N LYS A 214 -1.18 -14.77 -17.90
CA LYS A 214 -1.66 -16.15 -18.10
C LYS A 214 -0.93 -17.14 -17.21
N VAL A 215 0.40 -16.99 -17.09
CA VAL A 215 1.22 -17.80 -16.17
C VAL A 215 0.80 -17.55 -14.72
N ALA A 216 0.67 -16.29 -14.30
CA ALA A 216 0.25 -15.94 -12.95
C ALA A 216 -1.17 -16.44 -12.63
N LYS A 217 -2.09 -16.44 -13.59
CA LYS A 217 -3.47 -16.96 -13.44
C LYS A 217 -3.48 -18.45 -13.09
N ARG A 218 -2.52 -19.24 -13.60
CA ARG A 218 -2.37 -20.65 -13.21
C ARG A 218 -1.93 -20.81 -11.75
N LEU A 219 -1.30 -19.78 -11.19
CA LEU A 219 -0.82 -19.73 -9.81
C LEU A 219 -1.79 -19.00 -8.87
N GLU A 220 -2.87 -18.42 -9.38
CA GLU A 220 -3.80 -17.58 -8.60
C GLU A 220 -4.32 -18.30 -7.35
N ARG A 221 -4.79 -19.54 -7.50
CA ARG A 221 -5.25 -20.35 -6.36
C ARG A 221 -4.16 -20.56 -5.31
N VAL A 222 -2.94 -20.86 -5.76
CA VAL A 222 -1.79 -21.04 -4.86
C VAL A 222 -1.46 -19.75 -4.11
N ILE A 223 -1.54 -18.61 -4.80
CA ILE A 223 -1.29 -17.29 -4.20
C ILE A 223 -2.38 -16.97 -3.17
N VAL A 224 -3.66 -17.15 -3.51
CA VAL A 224 -4.80 -16.93 -2.60
C VAL A 224 -4.71 -17.85 -1.37
N ASP A 225 -4.40 -19.13 -1.57
CA ASP A 225 -4.25 -20.08 -0.46
C ASP A 225 -3.09 -19.68 0.48
N ARG A 226 -1.95 -19.23 -0.09
CA ARG A 226 -0.82 -18.70 0.70
C ARG A 226 -1.21 -17.46 1.48
N MET A 227 -1.98 -16.56 0.88
CA MET A 227 -2.46 -15.34 1.55
C MET A 227 -3.40 -15.68 2.71
N ALA A 228 -4.38 -16.55 2.49
CA ALA A 228 -5.31 -16.99 3.51
C ALA A 228 -4.57 -17.62 4.71
N LEU A 229 -3.55 -18.44 4.43
CA LEU A 229 -2.70 -19.00 5.47
C LEU A 229 -1.94 -17.92 6.26
N GLY A 230 -1.35 -16.94 5.56
CA GLY A 230 -0.65 -15.84 6.20
C GLY A 230 -1.56 -15.04 7.14
N CYS A 231 -2.78 -14.72 6.69
CA CYS A 231 -3.77 -14.04 7.52
C CYS A 231 -4.20 -14.89 8.73
N GLU A 232 -4.41 -16.20 8.56
CA GLU A 232 -4.80 -17.09 9.67
C GLU A 232 -3.71 -17.17 10.75
N ILE A 233 -2.44 -17.22 10.35
CA ILE A 233 -1.30 -17.19 11.28
C ILE A 233 -1.28 -15.86 12.06
N GLU A 234 -1.42 -14.74 11.36
CA GLU A 234 -1.44 -13.41 12.00
C GLU A 234 -2.65 -13.24 12.94
N ARG A 235 -3.84 -13.72 12.55
CA ARG A 235 -5.04 -13.71 13.38
C ARG A 235 -4.80 -14.45 14.70
N LYS A 236 -4.29 -15.68 14.64
CA LYS A 236 -4.02 -16.49 15.84
C LYS A 236 -2.94 -15.90 16.73
N LEU A 237 -1.83 -15.42 16.16
CA LEU A 237 -0.78 -14.75 16.93
C LEU A 237 -1.27 -13.43 17.53
N SER A 238 -2.20 -12.76 16.89
CA SER A 238 -2.80 -11.55 17.44
C SER A 238 -3.68 -11.85 18.65
N VAL A 239 -4.42 -12.96 18.67
CA VAL A 239 -5.12 -13.42 19.88
C VAL A 239 -4.11 -13.70 21.01
N VAL A 240 -3.00 -14.39 20.73
CA VAL A 240 -1.93 -14.62 21.72
C VAL A 240 -1.37 -13.30 22.26
N LYS A 241 -1.11 -12.34 21.37
CA LYS A 241 -0.65 -10.99 21.72
C LYS A 241 -1.64 -10.30 22.67
N GLU A 242 -2.94 -10.33 22.38
CA GLU A 242 -3.97 -9.71 23.23
C GLU A 242 -4.10 -10.42 24.59
N ILE A 243 -3.89 -11.74 24.68
CA ILE A 243 -3.87 -12.47 25.96
C ILE A 243 -2.75 -11.92 26.87
N PHE A 244 -1.53 -11.75 26.34
CA PHE A 244 -0.42 -11.21 27.13
C PHE A 244 -0.59 -9.74 27.50
N LEU A 245 -1.23 -8.95 26.64
CA LEU A 245 -1.62 -7.58 26.99
C LEU A 245 -2.61 -7.58 28.16
N GLY A 246 -3.59 -8.50 28.15
CA GLY A 246 -4.51 -8.72 29.26
C GLY A 246 -3.80 -9.10 30.55
N LEU A 247 -2.90 -10.09 30.52
CA LEU A 247 -2.10 -10.50 31.69
C LEU A 247 -1.27 -9.36 32.28
N LYS A 248 -0.68 -8.51 31.44
CA LYS A 248 0.04 -7.32 31.88
C LYS A 248 -0.87 -6.35 32.63
N HIS A 249 -2.08 -6.12 32.14
CA HIS A 249 -3.05 -5.26 32.82
C HIS A 249 -3.51 -5.84 34.16
N VAL A 250 -3.71 -7.16 34.24
CA VAL A 250 -4.00 -7.83 35.52
C VAL A 250 -2.84 -7.64 36.50
N ALA A 251 -1.58 -7.84 36.07
CA ALA A 251 -0.42 -7.62 36.93
C ALA A 251 -0.38 -6.19 37.50
N ALA A 252 -0.64 -5.18 36.66
CA ALA A 252 -0.70 -3.78 37.09
C ALA A 252 -1.82 -3.53 38.12
N ASP A 253 -2.96 -4.20 37.97
CA ASP A 253 -4.08 -4.12 38.91
C ASP A 253 -3.73 -4.70 40.28
N VAL A 254 -3.08 -5.88 40.29
CA VAL A 254 -2.65 -6.54 41.52
C VAL A 254 -1.65 -5.67 42.30
N ILE A 255 -0.71 -5.01 41.62
CA ILE A 255 0.22 -4.02 42.23
C ILE A 255 -0.56 -2.84 42.82
N SER A 256 -1.55 -2.31 42.09
CA SER A 256 -2.38 -1.21 42.59
C SER A 256 -3.16 -1.63 43.85
N ARG A 257 -3.67 -2.86 43.89
CA ARG A 257 -4.41 -3.40 45.04
C ARG A 257 -3.51 -3.60 46.25
N GLU A 258 -2.32 -4.16 46.06
CA GLU A 258 -1.30 -4.29 47.10
C GLU A 258 -0.99 -2.92 47.73
N GLY A 259 -0.72 -1.90 46.90
CA GLY A 259 -0.47 -0.54 47.38
C GLY A 259 -1.63 0.08 48.17
N LEU A 260 -2.88 -0.24 47.82
CA LEU A 260 -4.07 0.17 48.57
C LEU A 260 -4.17 -0.52 49.93
N LEU A 261 -3.94 -1.84 49.97
CA LEU A 261 -4.00 -2.62 51.20
C LEU A 261 -2.88 -2.24 52.17
N ILE A 262 -1.66 -1.95 51.69
CA ILE A 262 -0.56 -1.41 52.50
C ILE A 262 -0.98 -0.09 53.15
N LYS A 263 -1.57 0.84 52.39
CA LYS A 263 -2.06 2.13 52.93
C LYS A 263 -3.18 1.96 53.97
N ARG A 264 -4.11 1.02 53.75
CA ARG A 264 -5.14 0.69 54.75
C ARG A 264 -4.52 0.12 56.02
N LEU A 265 -3.56 -0.79 55.89
CA LEU A 265 -2.85 -1.40 57.02
C LEU A 265 -2.09 -0.35 57.85
N GLU A 266 -1.41 0.59 57.19
CA GLU A 266 -0.73 1.70 57.87
C GLU A 266 -1.71 2.63 58.60
N SER A 267 -2.86 2.91 57.99
CA SER A 267 -3.90 3.76 58.59
C SER A 267 -4.50 3.09 59.83
N LEU A 268 -4.84 1.80 59.72
CA LEU A 268 -5.33 0.99 60.84
C LEU A 268 -4.30 0.94 61.98
N LYS A 269 -3.01 0.74 61.67
CA LYS A 269 -1.93 0.79 62.68
C LYS A 269 -1.85 2.14 63.38
N LYS A 270 -2.03 3.27 62.67
CA LYS A 270 -1.97 4.62 63.25
C LYS A 270 -3.20 4.91 64.13
N GLU A 271 -4.40 4.58 63.67
CA GLU A 271 -5.64 4.84 64.40
C GLU A 271 -5.72 4.05 65.71
N TYR A 272 -5.19 2.82 65.72
CA TYR A 272 -5.34 1.91 66.86
C TYR A 272 -4.05 1.64 67.63
N GLN A 273 -3.00 2.45 67.43
CA GLN A 273 -1.77 2.42 68.24
C GLN A 273 -2.00 2.62 69.76
N ARG A 274 -3.16 3.18 70.15
CA ARG A 274 -3.53 3.43 71.57
C ARG A 274 -4.33 2.30 72.21
N ALA A 275 -4.96 1.43 71.43
CA ALA A 275 -5.57 0.20 71.93
C ALA A 275 -4.54 -0.92 71.73
N SER A 276 -4.35 -1.81 72.70
CA SER A 276 -3.39 -2.93 72.60
C SER A 276 -3.82 -3.95 71.53
N TRP A 277 -3.75 -3.57 70.26
CA TRP A 277 -4.23 -4.33 69.12
C TRP A 277 -3.18 -5.35 68.67
N THR A 278 -3.59 -6.62 68.60
CA THR A 278 -2.79 -7.76 68.14
C THR A 278 -3.55 -8.55 67.08
N ALA A 279 -3.93 -7.93 65.95
CA ALA A 279 -4.38 -8.73 64.81
C ALA A 279 -3.17 -9.35 64.10
N ASN A 280 -3.27 -10.65 63.82
CA ASN A 280 -2.32 -11.35 62.98
C ASN A 280 -2.71 -11.11 61.51
N ILE A 281 -2.07 -10.14 60.87
CA ILE A 281 -2.26 -9.87 59.44
C ILE A 281 -1.16 -10.61 58.67
N PRO A 282 -1.49 -11.43 57.66
CA PRO A 282 -0.51 -12.15 56.86
C PRO A 282 0.51 -11.18 56.23
N SER A 283 1.76 -11.65 56.10
CA SER A 283 2.81 -10.84 55.48
C SER A 283 2.56 -10.66 53.98
N MET A 284 2.78 -9.44 53.50
CA MET A 284 2.74 -9.10 52.07
C MET A 284 4.12 -9.20 51.40
N ASN A 285 5.17 -9.55 52.14
CA ASN A 285 6.54 -9.52 51.62
C ASN A 285 6.70 -10.44 50.40
N GLY A 286 7.24 -9.91 49.31
CA GLY A 286 7.54 -10.65 48.08
C GLY A 286 6.36 -10.84 47.13
N ILE A 287 5.19 -10.26 47.42
CA ILE A 287 4.06 -10.22 46.48
C ILE A 287 4.40 -9.26 45.33
N ASP A 288 4.90 -8.06 45.64
CA ASP A 288 5.42 -7.08 44.68
C ASP A 288 6.40 -7.69 43.67
N ASP A 289 7.45 -8.37 44.14
CA ASP A 289 8.46 -9.01 43.31
C ASP A 289 7.85 -10.07 42.37
N LEU A 290 6.89 -10.85 42.89
CA LEU A 290 6.21 -11.90 42.14
C LEU A 290 5.35 -11.32 41.01
N VAL A 291 4.60 -10.25 41.30
CA VAL A 291 3.70 -9.60 40.35
C VAL A 291 4.47 -8.79 39.32
N GLU A 292 5.52 -8.08 39.72
CA GLU A 292 6.43 -7.40 38.80
C GLU A 292 7.14 -8.39 37.87
N SER A 293 7.54 -9.55 38.38
CA SER A 293 8.09 -10.63 37.55
C SER A 293 7.08 -11.11 36.52
N ALA A 294 5.82 -11.35 36.93
CA ALA A 294 4.74 -11.76 36.03
C ALA A 294 4.44 -10.70 34.95
N GLY A 295 4.35 -9.42 35.34
CA GLY A 295 4.12 -8.32 34.42
C GLY A 295 5.24 -8.14 33.39
N ARG A 296 6.51 -8.28 33.82
CA ARG A 296 7.68 -8.25 32.91
C ARG A 296 7.65 -9.41 31.93
N GLU A 297 7.36 -10.62 32.39
CA GLU A 297 7.27 -11.78 31.50
C GLU A 297 6.15 -11.65 30.47
N ALA A 298 4.98 -11.14 30.89
CA ALA A 298 3.87 -10.85 29.98
C ALA A 298 4.26 -9.81 28.92
N GLU A 299 4.95 -8.73 29.30
CA GLU A 299 5.42 -7.70 28.36
C GLU A 299 6.46 -8.23 27.37
N VAL A 300 7.41 -9.05 27.84
CA VAL A 300 8.41 -9.68 26.97
C VAL A 300 7.71 -10.60 25.96
N ALA A 301 6.72 -11.39 26.39
CA ALA A 301 5.96 -12.25 25.50
C ALA A 301 5.12 -11.45 24.49
N TYR A 302 4.44 -10.38 24.94
CA TYR A 302 3.72 -9.45 24.07
C TYR A 302 4.62 -8.89 22.96
N THR A 303 5.79 -8.37 23.36
CA THR A 303 6.74 -7.75 22.44
C THR A 303 7.35 -8.76 21.47
N GLU A 304 7.64 -9.98 21.94
CA GLU A 304 8.17 -11.05 21.10
C GLU A 304 7.15 -11.49 20.03
N ILE A 305 5.87 -11.67 20.40
CA ILE A 305 4.82 -12.03 19.46
C ILE A 305 4.57 -10.89 18.46
N LEU A 306 4.56 -9.64 18.92
CA LEU A 306 4.45 -8.48 18.04
C LEU A 306 5.61 -8.42 17.06
N GLY A 307 6.84 -8.67 17.51
CA GLY A 307 8.03 -8.74 16.67
C GLY A 307 7.98 -9.87 15.65
N ILE A 308 7.35 -11.00 15.99
CA ILE A 308 7.10 -12.12 15.06
C ILE A 308 6.07 -11.74 13.98
N ILE A 309 4.98 -11.07 14.35
CA ILE A 309 3.94 -10.60 13.42
C ILE A 309 4.54 -9.54 12.46
N GLN A 310 5.31 -8.59 13.00
CA GLN A 310 5.88 -7.47 12.26
C GLN A 310 7.19 -7.78 11.54
N GLY A 311 7.84 -8.91 11.84
CA GLY A 311 9.10 -9.34 11.21
C GLY A 311 10.33 -8.55 11.65
N LYS A 312 10.41 -8.18 12.93
CA LYS A 312 11.48 -7.30 13.45
C LYS A 312 12.88 -7.93 13.38
N ASP A 313 12.99 -9.25 13.60
CA ASP A 313 14.27 -9.98 13.69
C ASP A 313 14.41 -11.13 12.67
N SER A 314 13.43 -11.29 11.78
CA SER A 314 13.40 -12.33 10.75
C SER A 314 12.33 -12.02 9.72
N ALA A 315 12.45 -12.63 8.54
CA ALA A 315 11.42 -12.54 7.49
C ALA A 315 10.01 -12.74 8.09
N THR A 316 9.08 -11.83 7.80
CA THR A 316 7.69 -11.97 8.26
C THR A 316 7.10 -13.31 7.79
N PHE A 317 6.03 -13.81 8.44
CA PHE A 317 5.35 -15.01 7.91
C PHE A 317 4.83 -14.79 6.49
N ARG A 318 4.42 -13.56 6.18
CA ARG A 318 4.11 -13.09 4.83
C ARG A 318 5.26 -13.33 3.85
N GLU A 319 6.48 -12.97 4.23
CA GLU A 319 7.68 -13.20 3.45
C GLU A 319 8.04 -14.68 3.29
N GLU A 320 7.91 -15.49 4.35
CA GLU A 320 8.11 -16.94 4.28
C GLU A 320 7.08 -17.65 3.37
N LEU A 321 5.94 -17.01 3.14
CA LEU A 321 4.89 -17.44 2.20
C LEU A 321 5.07 -16.88 0.78
N GLY A 322 6.19 -16.17 0.51
CA GLY A 322 6.54 -15.66 -0.81
C GLY A 322 6.15 -14.21 -1.07
N GLN A 323 5.68 -13.44 -0.07
CA GLN A 323 5.51 -11.97 -0.24
C GLN A 323 6.84 -11.22 -0.39
N ASN A 324 7.97 -11.92 -0.29
CA ASN A 324 9.30 -11.38 -0.59
C ASN A 324 9.48 -11.20 -2.10
N GLY A 325 8.94 -10.11 -2.62
CA GLY A 325 9.15 -9.66 -3.98
C GLY A 325 8.24 -10.32 -5.02
N GLU A 326 7.86 -11.61 -4.87
CA GLU A 326 7.04 -12.35 -5.85
C GLU A 326 5.59 -11.86 -5.94
N PHE A 327 5.02 -11.31 -4.87
CA PHE A 327 3.75 -10.60 -4.91
C PHE A 327 3.68 -9.56 -3.78
N LYS A 328 3.11 -8.38 -4.05
CA LYS A 328 2.86 -7.34 -3.03
C LYS A 328 1.39 -7.35 -2.62
N MET A 329 1.08 -7.11 -1.36
CA MET A 329 -0.28 -6.81 -0.92
C MET A 329 -0.33 -5.49 -0.17
N GLY A 330 -1.45 -4.77 -0.27
CA GLY A 330 -1.82 -3.76 0.70
C GLY A 330 -1.92 -4.43 2.07
N GLY A 331 -1.15 -3.94 3.04
CA GLY A 331 -0.90 -4.62 4.31
C GLY A 331 -2.11 -4.82 5.21
N GLU A 332 -3.27 -4.25 4.87
CA GLU A 332 -4.38 -4.00 5.80
C GLU A 332 -5.40 -5.14 5.97
N LYS A 333 -5.54 -6.11 5.05
CA LYS A 333 -6.71 -7.01 5.07
C LYS A 333 -6.72 -8.19 6.06
N CYS A 334 -5.63 -8.53 6.73
CA CYS A 334 -5.59 -9.73 7.58
C CYS A 334 -6.03 -9.50 9.03
N MET A 335 -5.99 -8.25 9.51
CA MET A 335 -6.03 -7.92 10.94
C MET A 335 -7.37 -7.32 11.42
N ASP A 336 -8.37 -7.22 10.54
CA ASP A 336 -9.64 -6.55 10.84
C ASP A 336 -10.65 -7.44 11.60
N ASP A 337 -10.37 -8.73 11.78
CA ASP A 337 -11.36 -9.72 12.23
C ASP A 337 -10.97 -10.49 13.49
N ILE A 338 -10.31 -9.84 14.45
CA ILE A 338 -10.23 -10.31 15.85
C ILE A 338 -11.10 -9.48 16.80
N ARG A 339 -12.08 -8.75 16.26
CA ARG A 339 -12.91 -7.80 17.03
C ARG A 339 -13.70 -8.52 18.12
N GLU A 340 -14.16 -9.74 17.87
CA GLU A 340 -14.85 -10.55 18.87
C GLU A 340 -13.89 -11.03 19.97
N GLU A 341 -12.69 -11.50 19.63
CA GLU A 341 -11.70 -11.92 20.62
C GLU A 341 -11.18 -10.73 21.43
N GLN A 342 -10.95 -9.58 20.79
CA GLN A 342 -10.63 -8.31 21.46
C GLN A 342 -11.79 -7.84 22.33
N ALA A 343 -13.03 -7.90 21.84
CA ALA A 343 -14.20 -7.54 22.62
C ALA A 343 -14.38 -8.50 23.79
N LEU A 344 -14.15 -9.80 23.64
CA LEU A 344 -14.23 -10.78 24.71
C LEU A 344 -13.14 -10.57 25.77
N LEU A 345 -11.90 -10.27 25.37
CA LEU A 345 -10.82 -9.92 26.30
C LEU A 345 -11.09 -8.58 27.00
N ARG A 346 -11.56 -7.57 26.26
CA ARG A 346 -11.93 -6.26 26.80
C ARG A 346 -13.17 -6.32 27.67
N GLU A 347 -14.14 -7.16 27.35
CA GLU A 347 -15.37 -7.36 28.11
C GLU A 347 -15.08 -8.19 29.35
N SER A 348 -14.23 -9.22 29.28
CA SER A 348 -13.75 -9.93 30.47
C SER A 348 -12.90 -9.02 31.36
N ALA A 349 -12.18 -8.05 30.76
CA ALA A 349 -11.49 -6.99 31.47
C ALA A 349 -12.43 -5.82 31.91
N ARG A 350 -13.63 -5.65 31.31
CA ARG A 350 -14.59 -4.57 31.62
C ARG A 350 -15.69 -5.00 32.60
N GLN A 351 -16.31 -6.16 32.39
CA GLN A 351 -17.19 -6.83 33.36
C GLN A 351 -16.45 -7.09 34.68
N GLY A 352 -15.12 -7.14 34.63
CA GLY A 352 -14.24 -7.08 35.79
C GLY A 352 -13.23 -5.93 35.72
N LEU A 353 -13.66 -4.69 35.47
CA LEU A 353 -12.81 -3.48 35.60
C LEU A 353 -12.00 -3.56 36.90
N TYR A 354 -10.74 -3.99 36.82
CA TYR A 354 -9.75 -3.85 37.88
C TYR A 354 -10.22 -4.38 39.25
N ASN A 355 -10.91 -5.52 39.23
CA ASN A 355 -11.24 -6.24 40.44
C ASN A 355 -10.41 -7.52 40.47
N PHE A 356 -9.24 -7.41 41.09
CA PHE A 356 -8.54 -8.46 41.83
C PHE A 356 -9.29 -9.80 42.05
N HIS A 357 -10.53 -9.80 42.55
CA HIS A 357 -11.33 -11.01 42.80
C HIS A 357 -11.90 -11.70 41.53
N SER A 358 -11.98 -10.98 40.41
CA SER A 358 -12.56 -11.45 39.14
C SER A 358 -11.56 -12.22 38.26
N PHE A 359 -10.29 -12.35 38.70
CA PHE A 359 -9.29 -13.12 37.96
C PHE A 359 -9.70 -14.59 37.75
N VAL A 360 -10.49 -15.16 38.67
CA VAL A 360 -11.07 -16.50 38.54
C VAL A 360 -12.00 -16.61 37.33
N HIS A 361 -12.67 -15.53 36.92
CA HIS A 361 -13.52 -15.48 35.73
C HIS A 361 -12.73 -15.21 34.44
N TRP A 362 -11.52 -14.63 34.56
CA TRP A 362 -10.65 -14.32 33.42
C TRP A 362 -9.92 -15.56 32.89
N ARG A 363 -9.47 -16.48 33.77
CA ARG A 363 -8.75 -17.70 33.37
C ARG A 363 -9.54 -18.62 32.42
N PRO A 364 -10.84 -18.92 32.63
CA PRO A 364 -11.64 -19.70 31.68
C PRO A 364 -11.79 -19.06 30.30
N VAL A 365 -11.89 -17.72 30.24
CA VAL A 365 -11.97 -16.95 28.99
C VAL A 365 -10.66 -17.09 28.21
N VAL A 366 -9.52 -16.96 28.90
CA VAL A 366 -8.20 -17.11 28.29
C VAL A 366 -7.95 -18.52 27.84
N GLU A 367 -8.35 -19.53 28.60
CA GLU A 367 -8.27 -20.92 28.18
C GLU A 367 -9.14 -21.19 26.95
N SER A 368 -10.34 -20.62 26.88
CA SER A 368 -11.20 -20.68 25.68
C SER A 368 -10.54 -20.06 24.45
N LEU A 369 -9.95 -18.87 24.58
CA LEU A 369 -9.20 -18.23 23.50
C LEU A 369 -7.92 -19.00 23.14
N TRP A 370 -7.23 -19.54 24.13
CA TRP A 370 -6.04 -20.36 23.96
C TRP A 370 -6.34 -21.63 23.17
N ASN A 371 -7.48 -22.26 23.46
CA ASN A 371 -7.97 -23.44 22.73
C ASN A 371 -8.18 -23.17 21.23
N LYS A 372 -8.52 -21.94 20.84
CA LYS A 372 -8.62 -21.54 19.41
C LYS A 372 -7.26 -21.43 18.72
N VAL A 373 -6.20 -21.12 19.47
CA VAL A 373 -4.86 -20.87 18.91
C VAL A 373 -3.86 -22.01 19.11
N LYS A 374 -4.03 -22.88 20.10
CA LYS A 374 -3.08 -23.95 20.45
C LYS A 374 -2.89 -25.00 19.34
N ASN A 375 -3.95 -25.26 18.57
CA ASN A 375 -3.91 -26.21 17.47
C ASN A 375 -3.28 -25.57 16.22
N VAL A 376 -1.95 -25.62 16.17
CA VAL A 376 -1.14 -25.10 15.06
C VAL A 376 -0.71 -26.15 14.04
N ASP A 377 -0.84 -27.43 14.38
CA ASP A 377 -0.37 -28.55 13.55
C ASP A 377 -1.10 -28.67 12.21
N ASN A 378 -2.32 -28.12 12.13
CA ASN A 378 -3.15 -28.14 10.93
C ASN A 378 -3.16 -26.83 10.15
N ILE A 379 -2.56 -25.75 10.68
CA ILE A 379 -2.63 -24.41 10.05
C ILE A 379 -1.92 -24.42 8.70
N VAL A 380 -0.66 -24.88 8.66
CA VAL A 380 0.14 -24.93 7.42
C VAL A 380 -0.38 -26.00 6.43
N GLY A 381 -1.18 -26.95 6.91
CA GLY A 381 -2.00 -27.86 6.12
C GLY A 381 -1.27 -28.80 5.13
N PRO A 382 -2.00 -29.72 4.49
CA PRO A 382 -1.48 -30.63 3.47
C PRO A 382 -1.12 -29.94 2.14
N ASN A 383 -1.69 -28.77 1.85
CA ASN A 383 -1.50 -28.05 0.59
C ASN A 383 -0.19 -27.27 0.51
N CYS A 384 0.47 -26.95 1.62
CA CYS A 384 1.76 -26.27 1.58
C CYS A 384 2.81 -27.10 0.82
N ARG A 385 2.76 -28.44 0.89
CA ARG A 385 3.67 -29.32 0.11
C ARG A 385 3.57 -29.10 -1.41
N LYS A 386 2.46 -28.55 -1.90
CA LYS A 386 2.23 -28.25 -3.33
C LYS A 386 2.79 -26.90 -3.74
N TRP A 387 3.20 -26.06 -2.79
CA TRP A 387 3.74 -24.73 -3.04
C TRP A 387 5.24 -24.81 -3.25
N LYS A 388 5.68 -24.54 -4.48
CA LYS A 388 7.11 -24.38 -4.80
C LYS A 388 7.69 -23.21 -4.00
N ASP A 389 8.93 -23.34 -3.54
CA ASP A 389 9.69 -22.28 -2.86
C ASP A 389 9.27 -21.91 -1.42
N VAL A 390 8.22 -22.54 -0.87
CA VAL A 390 7.85 -22.40 0.55
C VAL A 390 8.42 -23.53 1.39
N LYS A 391 9.21 -23.21 2.42
CA LYS A 391 9.78 -24.21 3.35
C LYS A 391 8.76 -24.58 4.44
N CYS A 392 7.70 -25.28 4.06
CA CYS A 392 6.55 -25.62 4.93
C CYS A 392 6.93 -26.23 6.29
N LYS A 393 7.88 -27.15 6.31
CA LYS A 393 8.35 -27.78 7.56
C LYS A 393 9.01 -26.75 8.49
N LYS A 394 9.75 -25.79 7.95
CA LYS A 394 10.39 -24.71 8.71
C LYS A 394 9.35 -23.73 9.24
N LEU A 395 8.39 -23.34 8.39
CA LEU A 395 7.27 -22.47 8.74
C LEU A 395 6.43 -23.07 9.88
N ALA A 396 5.96 -24.31 9.72
CA ALA A 396 5.19 -25.01 10.76
C ALA A 396 5.97 -25.14 12.07
N LYS A 397 7.26 -25.47 12.00
CA LYS A 397 8.13 -25.56 13.19
C LYS A 397 8.29 -24.21 13.88
N ARG A 398 8.38 -23.10 13.12
CA ARG A 398 8.50 -21.74 13.67
C ARG A 398 7.21 -21.32 14.37
N ILE A 399 6.05 -21.53 13.74
CA ILE A 399 4.74 -21.25 14.35
C ILE A 399 4.55 -22.07 15.63
N ARG A 400 4.86 -23.38 15.57
CA ARG A 400 4.74 -24.27 16.73
C ARG A 400 5.60 -23.81 17.90
N ARG A 401 6.89 -23.53 17.65
CA ARG A 401 7.80 -23.01 18.68
C ARG A 401 7.29 -21.70 19.30
N ALA A 402 6.73 -20.80 18.49
CA ALA A 402 6.20 -19.54 18.99
C ALA A 402 5.01 -19.78 19.93
N VAL A 403 4.08 -20.66 19.55
CA VAL A 403 2.90 -20.97 20.37
C VAL A 403 3.25 -21.80 21.61
N GLU A 404 4.12 -22.80 21.51
CA GLU A 404 4.58 -23.59 22.66
C GLU A 404 5.33 -22.72 23.69
N LYS A 405 6.23 -21.85 23.22
CA LYS A 405 6.95 -20.91 24.09
C LYS A 405 5.98 -19.91 24.75
N ALA A 406 4.98 -19.45 24.00
CA ALA A 406 3.93 -18.60 24.53
C ALA A 406 3.07 -19.34 25.57
N ASP A 407 2.72 -20.61 25.36
CA ASP A 407 1.93 -21.37 26.35
C ASP A 407 2.67 -21.49 27.69
N ALA A 408 3.94 -21.88 27.64
CA ALA A 408 4.76 -22.04 28.83
C ALA A 408 4.87 -20.72 29.63
N ARG A 409 4.99 -19.59 28.93
CA ARG A 409 4.99 -18.26 29.55
C ARG A 409 3.62 -17.88 30.10
N ARG A 410 2.55 -18.15 29.36
CA ARG A 410 1.17 -17.88 29.80
C ARG A 410 0.90 -18.59 31.13
N VAL A 411 1.16 -19.90 31.19
CA VAL A 411 0.94 -20.71 32.41
C VAL A 411 1.76 -20.15 33.58
N ASN A 412 3.05 -19.84 33.37
CA ASN A 412 3.90 -19.28 34.42
C ASN A 412 3.40 -17.93 34.95
N VAL A 413 2.97 -17.03 34.05
CA VAL A 413 2.42 -15.72 34.43
C VAL A 413 1.09 -15.90 35.17
N GLU A 414 0.19 -16.76 34.67
CA GLU A 414 -1.09 -17.06 35.33
C GLU A 414 -0.90 -17.64 36.74
N ASP A 415 0.07 -18.53 36.94
CA ASP A 415 0.32 -19.15 38.25
C ASP A 415 0.91 -18.15 39.25
N LYS A 416 1.82 -17.27 38.81
CA LYS A 416 2.35 -16.16 39.63
C LYS A 416 1.24 -15.20 40.05
N LEU A 417 0.39 -14.79 39.10
CA LEU A 417 -0.74 -13.90 39.38
C LEU A 417 -1.77 -14.57 40.29
N THR A 418 -2.09 -15.85 40.05
CA THR A 418 -2.99 -16.62 40.94
C THR A 418 -2.47 -16.63 42.38
N SER A 419 -1.18 -16.87 42.55
CA SER A 419 -0.55 -16.97 43.88
C SER A 419 -0.55 -15.62 44.60
N ALA A 420 -0.19 -14.54 43.90
CA ALA A 420 -0.26 -13.18 44.43
C ALA A 420 -1.69 -12.77 44.80
N ILE A 421 -2.65 -13.09 43.94
CA ILE A 421 -4.07 -12.77 44.16
C ILE A 421 -4.61 -13.53 45.36
N LYS A 422 -4.25 -14.80 45.54
CA LYS A 422 -4.66 -15.54 46.73
C LYS A 422 -4.09 -14.90 48.00
N ALA A 423 -2.80 -14.58 48.02
CA ALA A 423 -2.14 -14.01 49.19
C ALA A 423 -2.73 -12.63 49.58
N LEU A 424 -2.97 -11.75 48.61
CA LEU A 424 -3.59 -10.45 48.87
C LEU A 424 -5.06 -10.57 49.32
N SER A 425 -5.77 -11.63 48.92
CA SER A 425 -7.17 -11.86 49.32
C SER A 425 -7.19 -12.23 50.79
N ASP A 426 -6.29 -13.12 51.21
CA ASP A 426 -6.12 -13.52 52.61
C ASP A 426 -5.76 -12.31 53.50
N VAL A 427 -4.94 -11.38 52.99
CA VAL A 427 -4.63 -10.13 53.70
C VAL A 427 -5.83 -9.18 53.76
N GLU A 428 -6.57 -9.04 52.67
CA GLU A 428 -7.76 -8.21 52.62
C GLU A 428 -8.81 -8.67 53.64
N ASP A 429 -9.08 -9.98 53.69
CA ASP A 429 -10.02 -10.58 54.64
C ASP A 429 -9.56 -10.38 56.09
N ALA A 430 -8.27 -10.63 56.37
CA ALA A 430 -7.70 -10.41 57.70
C ALA A 430 -7.77 -8.93 58.12
N LEU A 431 -7.53 -8.01 57.19
CA LEU A 431 -7.58 -6.58 57.43
C LEU A 431 -9.02 -6.11 57.65
N TRP A 432 -9.99 -6.62 56.89
CA TRP A 432 -11.41 -6.35 57.10
C TRP A 432 -11.87 -6.82 58.48
N HIS A 433 -11.53 -8.05 58.88
CA HIS A 433 -11.85 -8.56 60.23
C HIS A 433 -11.20 -7.71 61.32
N ALA A 434 -9.95 -7.27 61.11
CA ALA A 434 -9.28 -6.41 62.06
C ALA A 434 -9.93 -5.02 62.19
N GLU A 435 -10.34 -4.40 61.07
CA GLU A 435 -11.08 -3.13 61.06
C GLU A 435 -12.41 -3.25 61.82
N VAL A 436 -13.17 -4.33 61.60
CA VAL A 436 -14.45 -4.58 62.29
C VAL A 436 -14.23 -4.75 63.80
N ASN A 437 -13.26 -5.57 64.20
CA ASN A 437 -12.95 -5.80 65.61
C ASN A 437 -12.43 -4.52 66.29
N ALA A 438 -11.62 -3.72 65.59
CA ALA A 438 -11.09 -2.47 66.10
C ALA A 438 -12.19 -1.42 66.33
N LYS A 439 -13.18 -1.34 65.42
CA LYS A 439 -14.38 -0.50 65.60
C LYS A 439 -15.23 -0.93 66.80
N ALA A 440 -15.53 -2.22 66.91
CA ALA A 440 -16.30 -2.75 68.04
C ALA A 440 -15.59 -2.49 69.39
N ALA A 441 -14.26 -2.63 69.44
CA ALA A 441 -13.48 -2.33 70.64
C ALA A 441 -13.47 -0.82 70.98
N ALA A 442 -13.43 0.06 69.97
CA ALA A 442 -13.53 1.50 70.18
C ALA A 442 -14.90 1.92 70.74
N GLU A 443 -16.00 1.33 70.22
CA GLU A 443 -17.36 1.57 70.70
C GLU A 443 -17.57 1.07 72.14
N ALA A 444 -17.00 -0.10 72.49
CA ALA A 444 -17.04 -0.63 73.86
C ALA A 444 -16.27 0.25 74.87
N ASN A 445 -15.15 0.85 74.46
CA ASN A 445 -14.38 1.78 75.29
C ASN A 445 -15.07 3.16 75.43
N ALA A 446 -15.81 3.63 74.42
CA ALA A 446 -16.59 4.85 74.52
C ALA A 446 -17.79 4.68 75.48
N GLY A 447 -18.52 3.55 75.40
CA GLY A 447 -19.66 3.27 76.28
C GLY A 447 -19.31 3.00 77.76
N SER A 448 -18.08 2.59 78.04
CA SER A 448 -17.57 2.42 79.41
C SER A 448 -17.11 3.75 80.06
N SER A 449 -16.74 4.76 79.25
CA SER A 449 -16.43 6.12 79.75
C SER A 449 -17.69 6.91 80.15
N GLU A 450 -18.85 6.67 79.53
CA GLU A 450 -20.11 7.37 79.90
C GLU A 450 -20.76 6.79 81.18
N ARG A 451 -20.59 5.50 81.46
CA ARG A 451 -21.09 4.88 82.71
C ARG A 451 -20.27 5.23 83.95
N GLY A 452 -19.06 5.75 83.80
CA GLY A 452 -18.20 6.18 84.92
C GLY A 452 -18.54 7.56 85.50
N ALA A 453 -19.36 8.37 84.82
CA ALA A 453 -19.64 9.74 85.22
C ALA A 453 -20.91 9.93 86.08
N ASN A 454 -21.68 8.87 86.35
CA ASN A 454 -22.99 8.99 87.01
C ASN A 454 -23.12 8.13 88.28
N ARG A 455 -22.19 8.30 89.22
CA ARG A 455 -22.39 7.86 90.62
C ARG A 455 -21.65 8.79 91.59
N GLY A 456 -22.33 9.89 91.92
CA GLY A 456 -21.90 10.86 92.91
C GLY A 456 -23.06 11.76 93.33
N ASP A 457 -23.75 11.31 94.38
CA ASP A 457 -24.46 12.10 95.39
C ASP A 457 -25.88 12.64 95.13
N GLY A 458 -26.77 12.43 96.11
CA GLY A 458 -28.08 13.10 96.19
C GLY A 458 -29.26 12.24 96.66
N ASN A 459 -29.53 12.28 97.98
CA ASN A 459 -30.73 11.75 98.64
C ASN A 459 -32.05 12.41 98.18
N VAL A 460 -33.15 11.75 98.55
CA VAL A 460 -34.42 12.30 99.14
C VAL A 460 -35.72 12.01 98.35
N GLU A 461 -36.62 11.33 99.07
CA GLU A 461 -38.10 11.29 99.09
C GLU A 461 -38.94 10.58 98.02
N ASP A 462 -39.69 9.58 98.51
CA ASP A 462 -41.15 9.36 98.42
C ASP A 462 -41.88 9.86 97.17
N ASP A 463 -42.55 8.95 96.44
CA ASP A 463 -44.03 8.86 96.48
C ASP A 463 -44.53 7.63 95.70
N ASP A 464 -45.73 7.21 96.09
CA ASP A 464 -46.59 6.13 95.60
C ASP A 464 -46.57 5.87 94.08
N ARG A 465 -46.72 4.59 93.66
CA ARG A 465 -48.02 3.99 93.27
C ARG A 465 -47.85 2.70 92.46
N LEU A 466 -48.73 1.76 92.80
CA LEU A 466 -49.08 0.49 92.16
C LEU A 466 -49.25 0.57 90.63
N ASP A 467 -48.76 -0.40 89.87
CA ASP A 467 -49.58 -1.55 89.43
C ASP A 467 -48.80 -2.56 88.57
N GLU A 468 -49.30 -3.79 88.68
CA GLU A 468 -48.83 -5.05 88.11
C GLU A 468 -48.99 -5.16 86.56
N PRO A 469 -48.41 -6.22 85.97
CA PRO A 469 -48.15 -6.37 84.54
C PRO A 469 -49.31 -7.06 83.82
N ASP A 470 -49.29 -6.95 82.50
CA ASP A 470 -49.80 -7.92 81.53
C ASP A 470 -49.68 -7.26 80.15
N SER A 471 -49.52 -7.91 79.02
CA SER A 471 -49.48 -9.31 78.61
C SER A 471 -49.28 -9.24 77.08
N TYR A 472 -48.70 -10.30 76.50
CA TYR A 472 -48.95 -10.81 75.16
C TYR A 472 -48.66 -9.91 73.94
N GLU A 473 -47.66 -10.22 73.13
CA GLU A 473 -47.64 -11.28 72.10
C GLU A 473 -48.42 -10.88 70.83
N SER A 474 -47.75 -11.17 69.71
CA SER A 474 -48.34 -11.67 68.46
C SER A 474 -48.35 -10.73 67.26
N THR A 475 -47.55 -11.15 66.27
CA THR A 475 -47.87 -11.17 64.82
C THR A 475 -47.89 -9.81 64.10
N LYS A 476 -47.57 -9.68 62.81
CA LYS A 476 -47.16 -10.57 61.71
C LYS A 476 -46.88 -9.64 60.51
N THR A 477 -46.05 -10.13 59.59
CA THR A 477 -46.11 -9.99 58.12
C THR A 477 -46.12 -8.62 57.42
N GLU A 478 -45.21 -8.56 56.43
CA GLU A 478 -45.40 -8.11 55.03
C GLU A 478 -45.62 -6.60 54.82
N ASN A 479 -44.88 -5.89 53.95
CA ASN A 479 -44.21 -6.27 52.69
C ASN A 479 -42.78 -5.78 52.60
#